data_AF-A0A8J3VYJ9-F1
#
_entry.id   AF-A0A8J3VYJ9-F1
#
_cell.length_a   1.000
_cell.length_b   1.000
_cell.length_c   1.000
_cell.angle_alpha   90.00
_cell.angle_beta   90.00
_cell.angle_gamma   90.00
#
_symmetry.space_group_name_H-M   'P 1'
#
loop_
_entity.id
_entity.type
_entity.pdbx_description
1 polymer ?
#
loop_
_entity_poly.entity_id
_entity_poly.type
_entity_poly.pdbx_seq_one_letter_code
_entity_poly.pdbx_strand_id
1 'polypeptide(L)'
;MRLLALPVTLIVVAALIYLLVVLLRPSPRDGRRVTGAAAKPRWEVDTVMEDGWTLVVVRKVAPGRNGPVELTKQTIRAIPDNDPNWDELYREAMTEARSRVSTLEIESF
;
A
#
# COMPACT_ATOMS: atom_id res chain seq x y z
N MET A 1 13.89 42.82 14.83
CA MET A 1 14.10 41.38 15.14
C MET A 1 12.82 40.53 15.04
N ARG A 2 11.60 41.08 15.19
CA ARG A 2 10.33 40.31 15.07
C ARG A 2 9.88 40.00 13.64
N LEU A 3 10.24 40.85 12.67
CA LEU A 3 9.85 40.69 11.25
C LEU A 3 10.51 39.49 10.55
N LEU A 4 11.68 39.05 11.01
CA LEU A 4 12.38 37.85 10.51
C LEU A 4 11.94 36.55 11.19
N ALA A 5 11.27 36.63 12.35
CA ALA A 5 10.80 35.44 13.05
C ALA A 5 9.69 34.73 12.27
N LEU A 6 8.79 35.52 11.67
CA LEU A 6 7.61 35.05 10.95
C LEU A 6 7.93 34.15 9.72
N PRO A 7 8.84 34.54 8.80
CA PRO A 7 9.21 33.67 7.68
C PRO A 7 9.97 32.42 8.14
N VAL A 8 10.81 32.54 9.18
CA VAL A 8 11.55 31.39 9.73
C VAL A 8 10.60 30.36 10.35
N THR A 9 9.61 30.81 11.13
CA THR A 9 8.58 29.90 11.68
C THR A 9 7.79 29.22 10.57
N LEU A 10 7.46 29.92 9.50
CA LEU A 10 6.72 29.34 8.36
C LEU A 10 7.53 28.24 7.68
N ILE A 11 8.83 28.43 7.49
CA ILE A 11 9.74 27.44 6.91
C ILE A 11 9.83 26.21 7.82
N VAL A 12 9.96 26.40 9.13
CA VAL A 12 10.05 25.29 10.09
C VAL A 12 8.76 24.47 10.11
N VAL A 13 7.60 25.14 10.11
CA VAL A 13 6.29 24.47 10.06
C VAL A 13 6.13 23.70 8.75
N ALA A 14 6.50 24.29 7.61
CA ALA A 14 6.46 23.60 6.32
C ALA A 14 7.39 22.38 6.28
N ALA A 15 8.58 22.48 6.86
CA ALA A 15 9.52 21.36 6.95
C ALA A 15 8.99 20.23 7.85
N LEU A 16 8.37 20.55 8.97
CA LEU A 16 7.74 19.57 9.86
C LEU A 16 6.56 18.86 9.18
N ILE A 17 5.71 19.62 8.48
CA ILE A 17 4.60 19.05 7.69
C ILE A 17 5.16 18.14 6.59
N TYR A 18 6.19 18.58 5.88
CA TYR A 18 6.86 17.78 4.85
C TYR A 18 7.41 16.47 5.43
N LEU A 19 8.08 16.52 6.58
CA LEU A 19 8.65 15.36 7.24
C LEU A 19 7.54 14.41 7.71
N LEU A 20 6.45 14.95 8.27
CA LEU A 20 5.28 14.18 8.65
C LEU A 20 4.65 13.47 7.44
N VAL A 21 4.53 14.16 6.30
CA VAL A 21 4.04 13.57 5.03
C VAL A 21 4.98 12.49 4.52
N VAL A 22 6.30 12.65 4.66
CA VAL A 22 7.28 11.61 4.25
C VAL A 22 7.21 10.38 5.17
N LEU A 23 6.97 10.57 6.47
CA LEU A 23 6.81 9.45 7.42
C LEU A 23 5.45 8.74 7.28
N LEU A 24 4.39 9.48 6.97
CA LEU A 24 3.04 8.93 6.75
C LEU A 24 2.86 8.33 5.35
N ARG A 25 3.75 8.66 4.40
CA ARG A 25 3.75 7.98 3.10
C ARG A 25 4.10 6.52 3.35
N PRO A 26 3.26 5.56 2.91
CA PRO A 26 3.56 4.14 3.04
C PRO A 26 4.95 3.89 2.47
N SER A 27 5.86 3.52 3.36
CA SER A 27 7.25 3.24 3.00
C SER A 27 7.22 2.10 1.99
N PRO A 28 7.84 2.24 0.80
CA PRO A 28 7.94 1.16 -0.18
C PRO A 28 8.95 0.13 0.34
N ARG A 29 8.58 -0.59 1.39
CA ARG A 29 9.27 -1.81 1.80
C ARG A 29 8.72 -2.92 0.90
N ASP A 30 9.67 -3.61 0.25
CA ASP A 30 9.48 -4.86 -0.49
C ASP A 30 8.83 -4.77 -1.88
N GLY A 31 9.52 -4.08 -2.79
CA GLY A 31 9.30 -4.19 -4.23
C GLY A 31 10.61 -4.38 -4.98
N ARG A 32 11.12 -5.62 -4.93
CA ARG A 32 12.22 -6.18 -5.76
C ARG A 32 12.48 -5.38 -7.05
N ARG A 33 13.70 -4.86 -7.18
CA ARG A 33 14.25 -4.28 -8.44
C ARG A 33 13.88 -5.19 -9.61
N VAL A 34 12.96 -4.75 -10.47
CA VAL A 34 12.78 -5.32 -11.81
C VAL A 34 13.27 -4.27 -12.79
N THR A 35 14.52 -4.46 -13.17
CA THR A 35 15.19 -3.88 -14.33
C THR A 35 14.40 -4.15 -15.62
N GLY A 36 14.19 -3.11 -16.42
CA GLY A 36 14.51 -3.16 -17.86
C GLY A 36 13.47 -3.61 -18.89
N ALA A 37 12.22 -3.88 -18.54
CA ALA A 37 11.14 -4.05 -19.53
C ALA A 37 9.92 -3.27 -19.06
N ALA A 38 9.18 -2.64 -19.99
CA ALA A 38 7.93 -1.93 -19.66
C ALA A 38 7.01 -2.87 -18.87
N ALA A 39 7.00 -2.73 -17.54
CA ALA A 39 6.33 -3.68 -16.68
C ALA A 39 4.82 -3.61 -16.97
N LYS A 40 4.21 -4.73 -17.33
CA LYS A 40 2.76 -4.76 -17.53
C LYS A 40 2.06 -4.57 -16.17
N PRO A 41 0.83 -4.01 -16.16
CA PRO A 41 0.02 -4.02 -14.96
C PRO A 41 -0.12 -5.45 -14.43
N ARG A 42 0.20 -5.67 -13.15
CA ARG A 42 0.11 -6.98 -12.50
C ARG A 42 -0.86 -6.94 -11.32
N TRP A 43 -1.53 -8.04 -11.06
CA TRP A 43 -2.29 -8.21 -9.84
C TRP A 43 -1.36 -8.76 -8.75
N GLU A 44 -1.45 -8.23 -7.53
CA GLU A 44 -0.67 -8.68 -6.40
C GLU A 44 -1.53 -8.73 -5.13
N VAL A 45 -1.26 -9.72 -4.28
CA VAL A 45 -1.87 -9.82 -2.95
C VAL A 45 -1.13 -8.85 -2.03
N ASP A 46 -1.88 -8.11 -1.22
CA ASP A 46 -1.34 -7.21 -0.21
C ASP A 46 -2.12 -7.38 1.10
N THR A 47 -1.50 -6.98 2.21
CA THR A 47 -2.10 -7.02 3.54
C THR A 47 -1.97 -5.65 4.18
N VAL A 48 -3.10 -5.10 4.59
CA VAL A 48 -3.19 -3.77 5.21
C VAL A 48 -3.72 -3.95 6.62
N MET A 49 -3.01 -3.40 7.60
CA MET A 49 -3.42 -3.41 9.00
C MET A 49 -3.82 -1.99 9.40
N GLU A 50 -5.11 -1.75 9.59
CA GLU A 50 -5.65 -0.42 9.89
C GLU A 50 -6.81 -0.53 10.90
N ASP A 51 -6.87 0.39 11.87
CA ASP A 51 -7.95 0.50 12.85
C ASP A 51 -8.30 -0.80 13.62
N GLY A 52 -7.32 -1.67 13.87
CA GLY A 52 -7.53 -2.95 14.55
C GLY A 52 -8.08 -4.06 13.65
N TRP A 53 -7.97 -3.88 12.33
CA TRP A 53 -8.36 -4.86 11.33
C TRP A 53 -7.18 -5.22 10.44
N THR A 54 -7.05 -6.52 10.18
CA THR A 54 -6.22 -7.08 9.13
C THR A 54 -7.06 -7.25 7.87
N LEU A 55 -6.75 -6.48 6.84
CA LEU A 55 -7.38 -6.52 5.53
C LEU A 55 -6.48 -7.27 4.56
N VAL A 56 -6.95 -8.40 4.05
CA VAL A 56 -6.33 -9.10 2.93
C VAL A 56 -6.96 -8.57 1.65
N VAL A 57 -6.14 -7.99 0.78
CA VAL A 57 -6.60 -7.32 -0.44
C VAL A 57 -5.82 -7.83 -1.65
N VAL A 58 -6.40 -7.65 -2.83
CA VAL A 58 -5.70 -7.80 -4.11
C VAL A 58 -5.70 -6.45 -4.81
N ARG A 59 -4.53 -6.02 -5.29
CA ARG A 59 -4.37 -4.74 -5.99
C ARG A 59 -3.74 -4.92 -7.35
N LYS A 60 -4.20 -4.13 -8.33
CA LYS A 60 -3.58 -4.06 -9.66
C LYS A 60 -2.60 -2.91 -9.66
N VAL A 61 -1.34 -3.20 -9.93
CA VAL A 61 -0.25 -2.21 -9.90
C VAL A 61 0.39 -2.12 -11.27
N ALA A 62 0.54 -0.90 -11.77
CA ALA A 62 1.27 -0.60 -13.00
C ALA A 62 2.53 0.22 -12.69
N PRO A 63 3.60 0.13 -13.51
CA PRO A 63 4.72 1.03 -13.36
C PRO A 63 4.31 2.47 -13.70
N GLY A 64 4.59 3.41 -12.79
CA GLY A 64 4.46 4.83 -13.03
C GLY A 64 5.81 5.54 -13.03
N ARG A 65 5.81 6.79 -13.50
CA ARG A 65 7.03 7.63 -13.60
C ARG A 65 7.73 7.83 -12.25
N ASN A 66 6.98 7.82 -11.15
CA ASN A 66 7.48 8.05 -9.79
C ASN A 66 7.48 6.76 -8.93
N GLY A 67 7.34 5.59 -9.56
CA GLY A 67 7.18 4.30 -8.87
C GLY A 67 5.89 3.60 -9.25
N PRO A 68 5.61 2.42 -8.66
CA PRO A 68 4.40 1.67 -8.93
C PRO A 68 3.15 2.47 -8.55
N VAL A 69 2.12 2.42 -9.39
CA VAL A 69 0.83 3.10 -9.21
C VAL A 69 -0.25 2.04 -9.08
N GLU A 70 -1.02 2.12 -8.00
CA GLU A 70 -2.23 1.31 -7.81
C GLU A 70 -3.32 1.79 -8.77
N LEU A 71 -3.81 0.88 -9.62
CA LEU A 71 -4.90 1.13 -10.56
C LEU A 71 -6.25 0.77 -9.95
N THR A 72 -6.31 -0.31 -9.17
CA THR A 72 -7.52 -0.76 -8.48
C THR A 72 -7.15 -1.68 -7.31
N LYS A 73 -8.08 -1.81 -6.36
CA LYS A 73 -7.96 -2.59 -5.14
C LYS A 73 -9.27 -3.29 -4.84
N GLN A 74 -9.22 -4.54 -4.42
CA GLN A 74 -10.36 -5.30 -3.95
C GLN A 74 -10.02 -5.94 -2.60
N THR A 75 -10.89 -5.77 -1.61
CA THR A 75 -10.76 -6.44 -0.32
C THR A 75 -11.32 -7.84 -0.43
N ILE A 76 -10.51 -8.84 -0.07
CA ILE A 76 -10.90 -10.25 -0.02
C ILE A 76 -11.53 -10.55 1.34
N ARG A 77 -10.86 -10.14 2.42
CA ARG A 77 -11.36 -10.34 3.77
C ARG A 77 -10.90 -9.23 4.71
N ALA A 78 -11.75 -8.92 5.69
CA ALA A 78 -11.42 -8.11 6.85
C ALA A 78 -11.50 -9.01 8.09
N ILE A 79 -10.42 -9.05 8.88
CA ILE A 79 -10.28 -9.90 10.06
C ILE A 79 -9.99 -8.98 11.25
N PRO A 80 -10.77 -9.03 12.35
CA PRO A 80 -10.42 -8.28 13.56
C PRO A 80 -9.07 -8.76 14.11
N ASP A 81 -8.18 -7.85 14.48
CA ASP A 81 -6.83 -8.20 14.98
C ASP A 81 -6.87 -9.00 16.30
N ASN A 82 -7.98 -8.91 17.04
CA ASN A 82 -8.21 -9.63 18.28
C ASN A 82 -9.04 -10.91 18.12
N ASP A 83 -9.30 -11.35 16.88
CA ASP A 83 -10.05 -12.58 16.62
C ASP A 83 -9.25 -13.81 17.11
N PRO A 84 -9.84 -14.69 17.94
CA PRO A 84 -9.14 -15.87 18.44
C PRO A 84 -8.78 -16.88 17.33
N ASN A 85 -9.43 -16.79 16.17
CA ASN A 85 -9.18 -17.63 15.00
C ASN A 85 -8.41 -16.87 13.90
N TRP A 86 -7.79 -15.74 14.22
CA TRP A 86 -7.13 -14.85 13.24
C TRP A 86 -6.21 -15.60 12.27
N ASP A 87 -5.36 -16.51 12.77
CA ASP A 87 -4.39 -17.25 11.95
C ASP A 87 -5.06 -18.14 10.89
N GLU A 88 -6.17 -18.78 11.23
CA GLU A 88 -6.93 -19.60 10.29
C GLU A 88 -7.59 -18.71 9.23
N LEU A 89 -8.28 -17.66 9.67
CA LEU A 89 -8.97 -16.73 8.80
C LEU A 89 -8.01 -16.04 7.83
N TYR A 90 -6.80 -15.72 8.30
CA TYR A 90 -5.77 -15.09 7.48
C TYR A 90 -5.21 -16.05 6.43
N ARG A 91 -4.89 -17.30 6.81
CA ARG A 91 -4.43 -18.31 5.83
C ARG A 91 -5.48 -18.62 4.77
N GLU A 92 -6.74 -18.74 5.18
CA GLU A 92 -7.86 -18.94 4.28
C GLU A 92 -7.98 -17.76 3.30
N ALA A 93 -7.96 -16.53 3.82
CA ALA A 93 -8.02 -15.31 3.01
C ALA A 93 -6.84 -15.19 2.04
N MET A 94 -5.62 -15.59 2.45
CA MET A 94 -4.45 -15.60 1.58
C MET A 94 -4.57 -16.64 0.45
N THR A 95 -5.18 -17.78 0.73
CA THR A 95 -5.42 -18.84 -0.26
C THR A 95 -6.45 -18.37 -1.29
N GLU A 96 -7.55 -17.77 -0.80
CA GLU A 96 -8.57 -17.14 -1.63
C GLU A 96 -8.00 -16.01 -2.48
N ALA A 97 -7.20 -15.12 -1.88
CA ALA A 97 -6.57 -13.99 -2.58
C ALA A 97 -5.66 -14.44 -3.71
N ARG A 98 -4.86 -15.50 -3.49
CA ARG A 98 -4.01 -16.08 -4.55
C ARG A 98 -4.83 -16.66 -5.69
N SER A 99 -5.89 -17.41 -5.37
CA SER A 99 -6.81 -17.93 -6.38
C SER A 99 -7.43 -16.78 -7.19
N ARG A 100 -7.86 -15.71 -6.50
CA ARG A 100 -8.42 -14.52 -7.12
C ARG A 100 -7.43 -13.82 -8.05
N VAL A 101 -6.16 -13.66 -7.63
CA VAL A 101 -5.12 -13.07 -8.48
C VAL A 101 -4.96 -13.87 -9.77
N SER A 102 -4.88 -15.21 -9.69
CA SER A 102 -4.76 -16.04 -10.89
C SER A 102 -5.94 -15.88 -11.85
N THR A 103 -7.18 -15.81 -11.33
CA THR A 103 -8.36 -15.54 -12.16
C THR A 103 -8.30 -14.16 -12.82
N LEU A 104 -7.98 -13.13 -12.03
CA LEU A 104 -7.91 -11.74 -12.52
C LEU A 104 -6.77 -11.50 -13.52
N GLU A 105 -5.68 -12.27 -13.43
CA GLU A 105 -4.62 -12.27 -14.43
C GLU A 105 -5.11 -12.86 -15.75
N ILE A 106 -5.80 -14.00 -15.73
CA ILE A 106 -6.37 -14.64 -16.92
C ILE A 106 -7.38 -13.72 -17.63
N GLU A 107 -8.28 -13.09 -16.87
CA GLU A 107 -9.29 -12.15 -17.42
C GLU A 107 -8.68 -10.87 -18.03
N SER A 108 -7.42 -10.58 -17.72
CA SER A 108 -6.75 -9.35 -18.17
C SER A 108 -5.95 -9.50 -19.47
N PHE A 109 -5.95 -10.70 -20.07
CA PHE A 109 -5.39 -11.01 -21.39
C PHE A 109 -6.46 -10.92 -22.49
#